data_AF-S5ZE44-F1
#
_entry.id   AF-S5ZE44-F1
#
_cell.length_a   1.000
_cell.length_b   1.000
_cell.length_c   1.000
_cell.angle_alpha   90.00
_cell.angle_beta   90.00
_cell.angle_gamma   90.00
#
_symmetry.space_group_name_H-M   'P 1'
#
loop_
_entity.id
_entity.type
_entity.pdbx_description
1 polymer ?
#
loop_
_entity_poly.entity_id
_entity_poly.type
_entity_poly.pdbx_seq_one_letter_code
_entity_poly.pdbx_strand_id
1 'polypeptide(L)'
;MEHLREQLERFRESFLKAEELWNNYYTFVKTTVREWEAFRIDLLDRLSEVRVKLETDLRTTEELSLKLDLGLLSEEKVKKKLDELQEEIARLKEEYQTLWLAYEEITLMYITHCVKSGLPVSLSAGDIEEKKEELKSAVNKKMVSEEVAQQLEKILSDEASMLLHLHEKG
;
A
#
# COMPACT_ATOMS: atom_id res chain seq x y z
N MET A 1 -54.05 8.66 18.80
CA MET A 1 -53.89 8.91 17.35
C MET A 1 -52.84 9.98 17.07
N GLU A 2 -52.83 11.10 17.79
CA GLU A 2 -51.85 12.19 17.62
C GLU A 2 -50.41 11.75 17.95
N HIS A 3 -50.19 11.13 19.11
CA HIS A 3 -48.88 10.57 19.48
C HIS A 3 -48.31 9.57 18.45
N LEU A 4 -49.18 8.75 17.83
CA LEU A 4 -48.77 7.81 16.80
C LEU A 4 -48.32 8.54 15.52
N ARG A 5 -49.03 9.63 15.15
CA ARG A 5 -48.65 10.48 14.00
C ARG A 5 -47.31 11.18 14.24
N GLU A 6 -47.09 11.73 15.43
CA GLU A 6 -45.82 12.36 15.81
C GLU A 6 -44.65 11.36 15.73
N GLN A 7 -44.84 10.13 16.23
CA GLN A 7 -43.81 9.10 16.13
C GLN A 7 -43.51 8.71 14.68
N LEU A 8 -44.55 8.54 13.85
CA LEU A 8 -44.39 8.23 12.43
C LEU A 8 -43.64 9.34 11.68
N GLU A 9 -43.95 10.61 11.95
CA GLU A 9 -43.26 11.73 11.32
C GLU A 9 -41.79 11.81 11.76
N ARG A 10 -41.50 11.58 13.05
CA ARG A 10 -40.10 11.51 13.54
C ARG A 10 -39.28 10.42 12.86
N PHE A 11 -39.87 9.24 12.64
CA PHE A 11 -39.20 8.18 11.88
C PHE A 11 -38.94 8.59 10.44
N ARG A 12 -39.94 9.20 9.78
CA ARG A 12 -39.82 9.69 8.41
C ARG A 12 -38.70 10.73 8.28
N GLU A 13 -38.65 11.73 9.15
CA GLU A 13 -37.58 12.73 9.21
C GLU A 13 -36.21 12.09 9.42
N SER A 14 -36.13 11.08 10.30
CA SER A 14 -34.89 10.35 10.57
C SER A 14 -34.39 9.59 9.34
N PHE A 15 -35.28 8.94 8.59
CA PHE A 15 -34.91 8.25 7.35
C PHE A 15 -34.51 9.21 6.23
N LEU A 16 -35.20 10.35 6.08
CA LEU A 16 -34.80 11.40 5.13
C LEU A 16 -33.39 11.93 5.43
N LYS A 17 -33.10 12.15 6.72
CA LYS A 17 -31.75 12.56 7.15
C LYS A 17 -30.70 11.47 6.90
N ALA A 18 -31.05 10.20 7.10
CA ALA A 18 -30.15 9.08 6.81
C ALA A 18 -29.82 9.01 5.31
N GLU A 19 -30.82 9.22 4.44
CA GLU A 19 -30.65 9.28 2.99
C GLU A 19 -29.74 10.45 2.57
N GLU A 20 -29.91 11.63 3.16
CA GLU A 20 -29.04 12.78 2.92
C GLU A 20 -27.58 12.48 3.29
N LEU A 21 -27.35 11.93 4.49
CA LEU A 21 -26.00 11.57 4.96
C LEU A 21 -25.37 10.50 4.06
N TRP A 22 -26.16 9.52 3.63
CA TRP A 22 -25.71 8.50 2.69
C TRP A 22 -25.28 9.10 1.35
N ASN A 23 -26.08 10.00 0.78
CA ASN A 23 -25.76 10.64 -0.50
C ASN A 23 -24.49 11.50 -0.41
N ASN A 24 -24.30 12.20 0.70
CA ASN A 24 -23.08 12.97 0.96
C ASN A 24 -21.85 12.06 1.06
N TYR A 25 -21.96 10.97 1.83
CA TYR A 25 -20.89 9.96 1.96
C TYR A 25 -20.56 9.32 0.61
N TYR A 26 -21.57 8.86 -0.15
CA TYR A 26 -21.37 8.24 -1.46
C TYR A 26 -20.67 9.19 -2.44
N THR A 27 -21.08 10.46 -2.48
CA THR A 27 -20.48 11.47 -3.36
C THR A 27 -19.03 11.75 -2.98
N PHE A 28 -18.74 11.83 -1.68
CA PHE A 28 -17.38 12.01 -1.18
C PHE A 28 -16.49 10.82 -1.56
N VAL A 29 -16.91 9.59 -1.24
CA VAL A 29 -16.16 8.37 -1.57
C VAL A 29 -15.91 8.28 -3.08
N LYS A 30 -16.93 8.51 -3.91
CA LYS A 30 -16.79 8.48 -5.37
C LYS A 30 -15.73 9.47 -5.88
N THR A 31 -15.61 10.63 -5.25
CA THR A 31 -14.61 11.64 -5.60
C THR A 31 -13.22 11.19 -5.17
N THR A 32 -13.06 10.79 -3.91
CA THR A 32 -11.79 10.29 -3.36
C THR A 32 -11.27 9.06 -4.09
N VAL A 33 -12.16 8.13 -4.48
CA VAL A 33 -11.82 6.96 -5.30
C VAL A 33 -11.16 7.36 -6.61
N ARG A 34 -11.73 8.35 -7.31
CA ARG A 34 -11.18 8.82 -8.59
C ARG A 34 -9.83 9.50 -8.41
N GLU A 35 -9.70 10.30 -7.36
CA GLU A 35 -8.43 10.98 -7.03
C GLU A 35 -7.35 9.95 -6.69
N TRP A 36 -7.68 8.93 -5.89
CA TRP A 36 -6.78 7.84 -5.57
C TRP A 36 -6.37 7.05 -6.81
N GLU A 37 -7.32 6.67 -7.67
CA GLU A 37 -7.03 5.91 -8.89
C GLU A 37 -6.11 6.67 -9.85
N ALA A 38 -6.19 8.00 -9.88
CA ALA A 38 -5.27 8.84 -10.65
C ALA A 38 -3.88 8.91 -9.99
N PHE A 39 -3.82 9.21 -8.69
CA PHE A 39 -2.57 9.42 -7.97
C PHE A 39 -1.76 8.13 -7.77
N ARG A 40 -2.42 6.99 -7.57
CA ARG A 40 -1.75 5.72 -7.26
C ARG A 40 -0.77 5.28 -8.34
N ILE A 41 -0.99 5.67 -9.60
CA ILE A 41 -0.12 5.34 -10.73
C ILE A 41 1.24 6.01 -10.53
N ASP A 42 1.23 7.31 -10.24
CA ASP A 42 2.45 8.08 -9.98
C ASP A 42 3.20 7.54 -8.75
N LEU A 43 2.47 7.12 -7.71
CA LEU A 43 3.06 6.52 -6.52
C LEU A 43 3.69 5.14 -6.80
N LEU A 44 3.06 4.31 -7.63
CA LEU A 44 3.61 3.03 -8.07
C LEU A 44 4.88 3.21 -8.91
N ASP A 45 4.89 4.19 -9.81
CA ASP A 45 6.07 4.54 -10.59
C ASP A 45 7.21 4.96 -9.67
N ARG A 46 6.93 5.81 -8.68
CA ARG A 46 7.93 6.23 -7.69
C ARG A 46 8.44 5.05 -6.85
N LEU A 47 7.56 4.17 -6.41
CA LEU A 47 7.94 2.95 -5.69
C LEU A 47 8.87 2.08 -6.53
N SER A 48 8.57 1.91 -7.82
CA SER A 48 9.38 1.14 -8.76
C SER A 48 10.77 1.77 -8.97
N GLU A 49 10.85 3.10 -9.12
CA GLU A 49 12.13 3.82 -9.22
C GLU A 49 13.02 3.60 -8.00
N VAL A 50 12.45 3.79 -6.80
CA VAL A 50 13.18 3.61 -5.54
C VAL A 50 13.61 2.15 -5.39
N ARG A 51 12.74 1.19 -5.73
CA ARG A 51 13.01 -0.25 -5.71
C ARG A 51 14.20 -0.60 -6.60
N VAL A 52 14.17 -0.18 -7.87
CA VAL A 52 15.23 -0.48 -8.85
C VAL A 52 16.57 0.10 -8.41
N LYS A 53 16.57 1.33 -7.90
CA LYS A 53 17.79 1.97 -7.39
C LYS A 53 18.34 1.22 -6.18
N LEU A 54 17.49 0.90 -5.22
CA LEU A 54 17.87 0.15 -4.02
C LEU A 54 18.45 -1.23 -4.37
N GLU A 55 17.84 -1.96 -5.31
CA GLU A 55 18.38 -3.24 -5.80
C GLU A 55 19.77 -3.09 -6.45
N THR A 56 19.94 -2.02 -7.24
CA THR A 56 21.22 -1.71 -7.90
C THR A 56 22.32 -1.40 -6.89
N ASP A 57 22.02 -0.60 -5.88
CA ASP A 57 22.98 -0.20 -4.84
C ASP A 57 23.32 -1.38 -3.92
N LEU A 58 22.34 -2.22 -3.55
CA LEU A 58 22.56 -3.46 -2.81
C LEU A 58 23.49 -4.40 -3.56
N ARG A 59 23.20 -4.66 -4.84
CA ARG A 59 24.05 -5.51 -5.68
C ARG A 59 25.46 -4.95 -5.83
N THR A 60 25.59 -3.63 -6.04
CA THR A 60 26.90 -2.98 -6.12
C THR A 60 27.70 -3.15 -4.83
N THR A 61 27.03 -3.06 -3.68
CA THR A 61 27.64 -3.25 -2.36
C THR A 61 28.10 -4.69 -2.16
N GLU A 62 27.31 -5.69 -2.58
CA GLU A 62 27.69 -7.10 -2.56
C GLU A 62 28.90 -7.38 -3.47
N GLU A 63 28.89 -6.86 -4.70
CA GLU A 63 30.00 -7.02 -5.65
C GLU A 63 31.31 -6.39 -5.13
N LEU A 64 31.23 -5.21 -4.50
CA LEU A 64 32.40 -4.53 -3.92
C LEU A 64 32.94 -5.27 -2.70
N SER A 65 32.05 -5.75 -1.82
CA SER A 65 32.41 -6.55 -0.64
C SER A 65 33.12 -7.84 -1.07
N LEU A 66 32.58 -8.56 -2.05
CA LEU A 66 33.18 -9.80 -2.56
C LEU A 66 34.56 -9.56 -3.20
N LYS A 67 34.73 -8.48 -3.97
CA LYS A 67 36.04 -8.13 -4.55
C LYS A 67 37.07 -7.76 -3.48
N LEU A 68 36.63 -7.13 -2.38
CA LEU A 68 37.47 -6.84 -1.23
C LEU A 68 37.90 -8.14 -0.53
N ASP A 69 36.96 -9.04 -0.26
CA ASP A 69 37.20 -10.33 0.40
C ASP A 69 38.15 -11.23 -0.42
N LEU A 70 38.08 -11.15 -1.75
CA LEU A 70 38.98 -11.86 -2.67
C LEU A 70 40.36 -11.17 -2.84
N GLY A 71 40.60 -10.04 -2.17
CA GLY A 71 41.84 -9.27 -2.27
C GLY A 71 42.07 -8.60 -3.64
N LEU A 72 41.02 -8.48 -4.45
CA LEU A 72 41.08 -7.85 -5.78
C LEU A 72 41.08 -6.31 -5.69
N LEU A 73 40.71 -5.76 -4.54
CA LEU A 73 40.69 -4.33 -4.26
C LEU A 73 41.36 -4.03 -2.92
N SER A 74 42.01 -2.88 -2.81
CA SER A 74 42.54 -2.37 -1.54
C SER A 74 41.43 -1.76 -0.70
N GLU A 75 41.38 -2.12 0.59
CA GLU A 75 40.40 -1.62 1.57
C GLU A 75 40.26 -0.10 1.57
N GLU A 76 41.39 0.61 1.51
CA GLU A 76 41.46 2.08 1.54
C GLU A 76 40.76 2.75 0.32
N LYS A 77 40.70 2.08 -0.83
CA LYS A 77 40.01 2.59 -2.03
C LYS A 77 38.50 2.34 -2.04
N VAL A 78 38.05 1.33 -1.31
CA VAL A 78 36.67 0.83 -1.39
C VAL A 78 35.83 1.26 -0.21
N LYS A 79 36.46 1.46 0.96
CA LYS A 79 35.77 1.81 2.21
C LYS A 79 34.88 3.04 2.08
N LYS A 80 35.40 4.17 1.61
CA LYS A 80 34.61 5.40 1.44
C LYS A 80 33.39 5.20 0.53
N LYS A 81 33.55 4.42 -0.55
CA LYS A 81 32.45 4.14 -1.48
C LYS A 81 31.41 3.19 -0.88
N LEU A 82 31.83 2.21 -0.07
CA LEU A 82 30.92 1.34 0.66
C LEU A 82 30.14 2.12 1.72
N ASP A 83 30.80 3.03 2.45
CA ASP A 83 30.14 3.88 3.44
C ASP A 83 29.06 4.76 2.78
N GLU A 84 29.40 5.43 1.66
CA GLU A 84 28.44 6.24 0.86
C GLU A 84 27.26 5.40 0.33
N LEU A 85 27.52 4.18 -0.16
CA LEU A 85 26.47 3.28 -0.62
C LEU A 85 25.58 2.78 0.52
N GLN A 86 26.15 2.50 1.69
CA GLN A 86 25.38 2.04 2.85
C GLN A 86 24.45 3.14 3.36
N GLU A 87 24.90 4.39 3.41
CA GLU A 87 24.06 5.55 3.76
C GLU A 87 22.92 5.73 2.76
N GLU A 88 23.21 5.64 1.46
CA GLU A 88 22.19 5.74 0.41
C GLU A 88 21.18 4.59 0.46
N ILE A 89 21.65 3.36 0.67
CA ILE A 89 20.80 2.17 0.84
C ILE A 89 19.88 2.34 2.05
N ALA A 90 20.40 2.83 3.18
CA ALA A 90 19.58 3.05 4.37
C ALA A 90 18.46 4.06 4.10
N ARG A 91 18.78 5.16 3.42
CA ARG A 91 17.80 6.18 3.02
C ARG A 91 16.75 5.64 2.04
N LEU A 92 17.18 4.96 0.97
CA LEU A 92 16.28 4.39 -0.04
C LEU A 92 15.39 3.29 0.57
N LYS A 93 15.94 2.52 1.51
CA LYS A 93 15.21 1.49 2.24
C LYS A 93 14.09 2.09 3.10
N GLU A 94 14.38 3.17 3.82
CA GLU A 94 13.37 3.90 4.58
C GLU A 94 12.29 4.48 3.64
N GLU A 95 12.69 5.19 2.59
CA GLU A 95 11.77 5.76 1.59
C GLU A 95 10.86 4.68 0.97
N TYR A 96 11.44 3.56 0.53
CA TYR A 96 10.71 2.45 -0.07
C TYR A 96 9.65 1.88 0.87
N GLN A 97 10.02 1.60 2.11
CA GLN A 97 9.12 1.02 3.11
C GLN A 97 7.98 1.97 3.48
N THR A 98 8.30 3.25 3.69
CA THR A 98 7.29 4.27 4.01
C THR A 98 6.29 4.43 2.88
N LEU A 99 6.76 4.52 1.62
CA LEU A 99 5.88 4.66 0.47
C LEU A 99 5.01 3.41 0.27
N TRP A 100 5.57 2.21 0.47
CA TRP A 100 4.82 0.97 0.27
C TRP A 100 3.73 0.81 1.34
N LEU A 101 4.06 1.04 2.61
CA LEU A 101 3.07 1.02 3.69
C LEU A 101 1.93 2.00 3.42
N ALA A 102 2.26 3.26 3.11
CA ALA A 102 1.24 4.27 2.84
C ALA A 102 0.36 3.88 1.63
N TYR A 103 0.96 3.30 0.59
CA TYR A 103 0.23 2.81 -0.57
C TYR A 103 -0.78 1.71 -0.19
N GLU A 104 -0.37 0.70 0.57
CA GLU A 104 -1.26 -0.40 0.95
C GLU A 104 -2.31 0.03 1.99
N GLU A 105 -1.96 0.89 2.94
CA GLU A 105 -2.94 1.43 3.90
C GLU A 105 -4.08 2.19 3.21
N ILE A 106 -3.74 3.05 2.25
CA ILE A 106 -4.74 3.78 1.45
C ILE A 106 -5.49 2.81 0.53
N THR A 107 -4.83 1.79 -0.01
CA THR A 107 -5.48 0.77 -0.84
C THR A 107 -6.54 -0.01 -0.05
N LEU A 108 -6.25 -0.43 1.17
CA LEU A 108 -7.22 -1.07 2.05
C LEU A 108 -8.41 -0.16 2.35
N MET A 109 -8.17 1.13 2.61
CA MET A 109 -9.24 2.12 2.78
C MET A 109 -10.09 2.26 1.50
N TYR A 110 -9.44 2.35 0.34
CA TYR A 110 -10.09 2.41 -0.97
C TYR A 110 -11.00 1.20 -1.20
N ILE A 111 -10.50 -0.02 -1.02
CA ILE A 111 -11.28 -1.26 -1.17
C ILE A 111 -12.48 -1.22 -0.21
N THR A 112 -12.23 -0.90 1.06
CA THR A 112 -13.26 -0.86 2.10
C THR A 112 -14.40 0.08 1.74
N HIS A 113 -14.07 1.29 1.29
CA HIS A 113 -15.08 2.29 0.98
C HIS A 113 -15.79 2.03 -0.36
N CYS A 114 -15.12 1.41 -1.33
CA CYS A 114 -15.76 0.93 -2.55
C CYS A 114 -16.80 -0.15 -2.24
N VAL A 115 -16.42 -1.17 -1.46
CA VAL A 115 -17.32 -2.26 -1.01
C VAL A 115 -18.54 -1.69 -0.29
N LYS A 116 -18.31 -0.82 0.70
CA LYS A 116 -19.40 -0.20 1.48
C LYS A 116 -20.36 0.61 0.61
N SER A 117 -19.84 1.29 -0.41
CA SER A 117 -20.61 2.22 -1.24
C SER A 117 -21.16 1.58 -2.52
N GLY A 118 -20.91 0.29 -2.76
CA GLY A 118 -21.29 -0.40 -3.98
C GLY A 118 -20.57 0.12 -5.23
N LEU A 119 -19.38 0.69 -5.09
CA LEU A 119 -18.55 1.11 -6.21
C LEU A 119 -17.67 -0.05 -6.68
N PRO A 120 -17.33 -0.12 -7.99
CA PRO A 120 -16.41 -1.13 -8.49
C PRO A 120 -15.03 -0.95 -7.87
N VAL A 121 -14.39 -2.08 -7.53
CA VAL A 121 -12.99 -2.12 -7.10
C VAL A 121 -12.15 -2.51 -8.31
N SER A 122 -11.09 -1.76 -8.58
CA SER A 122 -10.24 -2.01 -9.75
C SER A 122 -9.11 -3.04 -9.49
N LEU A 123 -9.10 -3.67 -8.32
CA LEU A 123 -8.08 -4.61 -7.88
C LEU A 123 -8.63 -6.02 -7.88
N SER A 124 -7.83 -6.95 -8.40
CA SER A 124 -8.13 -8.37 -8.44
C SER A 124 -7.47 -9.12 -7.29
N ALA A 125 -7.96 -10.32 -6.98
CA ALA A 125 -7.27 -11.22 -6.07
C ALA A 125 -5.87 -11.63 -6.57
N GLY A 126 -5.67 -11.62 -7.90
CA GLY A 126 -4.36 -11.86 -8.51
C GLY A 126 -3.36 -10.75 -8.18
N ASP A 127 -3.80 -9.49 -8.20
CA ASP A 127 -2.96 -8.33 -7.89
C ASP A 127 -2.43 -8.42 -6.45
N ILE A 128 -3.26 -8.90 -5.51
CA ILE A 128 -2.85 -9.08 -4.11
C ILE A 128 -1.82 -10.21 -3.97
N GLU A 129 -1.95 -11.29 -4.74
CA GLU A 129 -0.98 -12.38 -4.70
C GLU A 129 0.36 -11.96 -5.33
N GLU A 130 0.34 -11.18 -6.41
CA GLU A 130 1.54 -10.57 -6.98
C GLU A 130 2.26 -9.70 -5.95
N LYS A 131 1.54 -8.82 -5.24
CA LYS A 131 2.11 -8.00 -4.15
C LYS A 131 2.73 -8.85 -3.03
N LYS A 132 2.13 -9.98 -2.66
CA LYS A 132 2.69 -10.90 -1.65
C LYS A 132 3.99 -11.55 -2.12
N GLU A 133 4.07 -11.94 -3.38
CA GLU A 133 5.32 -12.46 -3.95
C GLU A 133 6.40 -11.38 -4.04
N GLU A 134 6.02 -10.15 -4.41
CA GLU A 134 6.93 -9.00 -4.36
C GLU A 134 7.45 -8.75 -2.93
N LEU A 135 6.59 -8.85 -1.92
CA LEU A 135 6.98 -8.70 -0.51
C LEU A 135 7.98 -9.77 -0.07
N LYS A 136 7.72 -11.04 -0.40
CA LYS A 136 8.67 -12.15 -0.15
C LYS A 136 10.03 -11.87 -0.80
N SER A 137 10.02 -11.42 -2.05
CA SER A 137 11.23 -11.04 -2.78
C SER A 137 11.99 -9.90 -2.08
N ALA A 138 11.27 -8.85 -1.68
CA ALA A 138 11.85 -7.68 -1.02
C ALA A 138 12.45 -8.01 0.36
N VAL A 139 11.81 -8.92 1.12
CA VAL A 139 12.34 -9.45 2.39
C VAL A 139 13.62 -10.25 2.15
N ASN A 140 13.63 -11.14 1.15
CA ASN A 140 14.82 -11.92 0.79
C ASN A 140 16.01 -11.04 0.39
N LYS A 141 15.73 -9.94 -0.33
CA LYS A 141 16.72 -8.91 -0.72
C LYS A 141 17.06 -7.93 0.41
N LYS A 142 16.50 -8.11 1.62
CA LYS A 142 16.68 -7.21 2.79
C LYS A 142 16.26 -5.76 2.54
N MET A 143 15.39 -5.52 1.57
CA MET A 143 14.86 -4.19 1.23
C MET A 143 13.77 -3.76 2.21
N VAL A 144 13.10 -4.71 2.84
CA VAL A 144 12.05 -4.47 3.83
C VAL A 144 12.51 -4.99 5.21
N SER A 145 12.21 -4.26 6.28
CA SER A 145 12.45 -4.72 7.66
C SER A 145 11.41 -5.76 8.05
N GLU A 146 11.71 -6.62 9.02
CA GLU A 146 10.76 -7.63 9.49
C GLU A 146 9.46 -7.02 10.02
N GLU A 147 9.57 -5.90 10.76
CA GLU A 147 8.42 -5.17 11.28
C GLU A 147 7.51 -4.65 10.15
N VAL A 148 8.08 -4.02 9.12
CA VAL A 148 7.30 -3.52 7.98
C VAL A 148 6.71 -4.67 7.17
N ALA A 149 7.43 -5.78 7.02
CA ALA A 149 6.93 -6.95 6.33
C ALA A 149 5.68 -7.53 7.02
N GLN A 150 5.69 -7.67 8.34
CA GLN A 150 4.52 -8.14 9.10
C GLN A 150 3.31 -7.21 8.95
N GLN A 151 3.54 -5.89 8.92
CA GLN A 151 2.47 -4.91 8.69
C GLN A 151 1.87 -5.05 7.29
N LEU A 152 2.73 -5.12 6.25
CA LEU A 152 2.29 -5.31 4.87
C LEU A 152 1.55 -6.65 4.69
N GLU A 153 2.05 -7.75 5.27
CA GLU A 153 1.37 -9.06 5.23
C GLU A 153 -0.05 -8.98 5.79
N LYS A 154 -0.20 -8.29 6.94
CA LYS A 154 -1.51 -8.09 7.55
C LYS A 154 -2.43 -7.27 6.64
N ILE A 155 -1.96 -6.15 6.11
CA ILE A 155 -2.75 -5.29 5.21
C ILE A 155 -3.19 -6.09 3.97
N LEU A 156 -2.27 -6.77 3.29
CA LEU A 156 -2.57 -7.57 2.10
C LEU A 156 -3.54 -8.73 2.39
N SER A 157 -3.49 -9.29 3.61
CA SER A 157 -4.47 -10.29 4.05
C SER A 157 -5.87 -9.68 4.22
N ASP A 158 -5.95 -8.48 4.80
CA ASP A 158 -7.21 -7.74 4.98
C ASP A 158 -7.79 -7.33 3.61
N GLU A 159 -6.94 -6.89 2.67
CA GLU A 159 -7.34 -6.59 1.28
C GLU A 159 -7.94 -7.82 0.58
N ALA A 160 -7.26 -8.97 0.66
CA ALA A 160 -7.74 -10.22 0.07
C ALA A 160 -9.09 -10.65 0.65
N SER A 161 -9.25 -10.56 1.98
CA SER A 161 -10.51 -10.90 2.66
C SER A 161 -11.67 -10.03 2.18
N MET A 162 -11.44 -8.71 2.03
CA MET A 162 -12.44 -7.77 1.55
C MET A 162 -12.84 -8.03 0.09
N LEU A 163 -11.90 -8.41 -0.77
CA LEU A 163 -12.18 -8.76 -2.16
C LEU A 163 -12.95 -10.07 -2.31
N LEU A 164 -12.68 -11.08 -1.48
CA LEU A 164 -13.42 -12.35 -1.48
C LEU A 164 -14.91 -12.14 -1.16
N HIS A 165 -15.22 -11.27 -0.20
CA HIS A 165 -16.60 -10.94 0.15
C HIS A 165 -17.39 -10.22 -0.95
N LEU A 166 -16.72 -9.61 -1.93
CA LEU A 166 -17.38 -9.06 -3.13
C LEU A 166 -17.78 -10.17 -4.11
N HIS A 167 -16.93 -11.17 -4.29
CA HIS A 167 -17.16 -12.27 -5.24
C HIS A 167 -18.22 -13.27 -4.77
N GLU A 168 -18.44 -13.43 -3.46
CA GLU A 168 -19.50 -14.29 -2.92
C GLU A 168 -20.91 -13.69 -3.01
N LYS A 169 -21.02 -12.39 -3.34
CA LYS A 169 -22.30 -11.65 -3.39
C LYS A 169 -22.77 -11.30 -4.81
N GLY A 170 -22.01 -11.64 -5.85
CA GLY A 170 -22.36 -11.48 -7.27
C GLY A 170 -22.84 -12.78 -7.88
#